data_AF-A0A914ZLK1-F1
#
_entry.id   AF-A0A914ZLK1-F1
#
_cell.length_a   1.000
_cell.length_b   1.000
_cell.length_c   1.000
_cell.angle_alpha   90.00
_cell.angle_beta   90.00
_cell.angle_gamma   90.00
#
_symmetry.space_group_name_H-M   'P 1'
#
loop_
_entity.id
_entity.type
_entity.pdbx_description
1 polymer ?
#
loop_
_entity_poly.entity_id
_entity_poly.type
_entity_poly.pdbx_seq_one_letter_code
_entity_poly.pdbx_strand_id
1 'polypeptide(L)'
;IVGMTIETMRLELHDKDENLISALTDDCATLEELGICDGMQIYVSDSSGEIAPTLNDTMIEKYDITDEQYEQRSESIRAWKKRHGVDKKIVNL
;
A
#
# COMPACT_ATOMS: atom_id res chain seq x y z
N ILE A 1 -11.87 4.59 -4.46
CA ILE A 1 -11.95 3.90 -5.78
C ILE A 1 -10.64 3.12 -5.92
N VAL A 2 -10.69 1.80 -6.14
CA VAL A 2 -9.52 0.90 -6.07
C VAL A 2 -8.86 0.69 -7.45
N GLY A 3 -9.38 1.34 -8.51
CA GLY A 3 -8.83 1.25 -9.87
C GLY A 3 -9.33 0.04 -10.67
N MET A 4 -10.29 -0.73 -10.14
CA MET A 4 -10.88 -1.90 -10.80
C MET A 4 -12.31 -1.61 -11.29
N THR A 5 -12.74 -2.30 -12.35
CA THR A 5 -14.15 -2.36 -12.75
C THR A 5 -14.87 -3.46 -11.98
N ILE A 6 -16.18 -3.34 -11.80
CA ILE A 6 -17.01 -4.35 -11.11
C ILE A 6 -16.86 -5.73 -11.77
N GLU A 7 -16.80 -5.76 -13.10
CA GLU A 7 -16.73 -7.01 -13.88
C GLU A 7 -15.46 -7.83 -13.61
N THR A 8 -14.40 -7.20 -13.12
CA THR A 8 -13.11 -7.87 -12.86
C THR A 8 -12.89 -8.16 -11.38
N MET A 9 -13.76 -7.65 -10.51
CA MET A 9 -13.74 -7.91 -9.07
C MET A 9 -14.20 -9.33 -8.78
N ARG A 10 -13.38 -10.07 -8.04
CA ARG A 10 -13.78 -11.31 -7.39
C ARG A 10 -13.78 -11.10 -5.90
N LEU A 11 -14.92 -11.37 -5.28
CA LEU A 11 -15.12 -11.18 -3.86
C LEU A 11 -15.11 -12.54 -3.14
N GLU A 12 -14.36 -12.59 -2.06
CA GLU A 12 -14.21 -13.75 -1.19
C GLU A 12 -14.49 -13.32 0.26
N LEU A 13 -15.24 -14.14 0.99
CA LEU A 13 -15.47 -13.97 2.42
C LEU A 13 -14.48 -14.84 3.18
N HIS A 14 -13.71 -14.22 4.06
CA HIS A 14 -12.76 -14.88 4.94
C HIS A 14 -13.21 -14.75 6.39
N ASP A 15 -12.89 -15.77 7.19
CA ASP A 15 -13.06 -15.71 8.63
C ASP A 15 -12.02 -14.78 9.28
N LYS A 16 -12.14 -14.61 10.59
CA LYS A 16 -11.23 -13.80 11.43
C LYS A 16 -9.77 -14.31 11.45
N ASP A 17 -9.56 -15.55 11.05
CA ASP A 17 -8.26 -16.23 11.00
C ASP A 17 -7.73 -16.28 9.55
N GLU A 18 -8.31 -15.45 8.66
CA GLU A 18 -7.99 -15.30 7.23
C GLU A 18 -8.30 -16.55 6.37
N ASN A 19 -9.08 -17.51 6.87
CA ASN A 19 -9.47 -18.69 6.08
C ASN A 19 -10.65 -18.38 5.17
N LEU A 20 -10.59 -18.83 3.91
CA LEU A 20 -11.66 -18.68 2.95
C LEU A 20 -12.91 -19.46 3.39
N ILE A 21 -14.04 -18.75 3.56
CA ILE A 21 -15.36 -19.31 3.85
C ILE A 21 -16.11 -19.57 2.54
N SER A 22 -16.22 -18.56 1.68
CA SER A 22 -17.01 -18.64 0.43
C SER A 22 -16.61 -17.57 -0.57
N ALA A 23 -16.83 -17.84 -1.86
CA ALA A 23 -16.87 -16.80 -2.88
C ALA A 23 -18.24 -16.09 -2.86
N LEU A 24 -18.26 -14.78 -3.08
CA LEU A 24 -19.47 -13.96 -3.17
C LEU A 24 -19.75 -13.68 -4.65
N THR A 25 -20.62 -14.49 -5.25
CA THR A 25 -20.95 -14.43 -6.69
C THR A 25 -22.38 -13.99 -6.99
N ASP A 26 -23.22 -13.84 -5.96
CA ASP A 26 -24.59 -13.39 -6.10
C ASP A 26 -24.69 -11.91 -5.74
N ASP A 27 -24.79 -11.06 -6.77
CA ASP A 27 -24.87 -9.60 -6.62
C ASP A 27 -26.20 -9.13 -5.97
N CYS A 28 -27.17 -10.02 -5.81
CA CYS A 28 -28.45 -9.73 -5.17
C CYS A 28 -28.48 -10.15 -3.69
N ALA A 29 -27.53 -10.98 -3.25
CA ALA A 29 -27.47 -11.46 -1.87
C ALA A 29 -27.04 -10.35 -0.91
N THR A 30 -27.73 -10.26 0.22
CA THR A 30 -27.38 -9.34 1.29
C THR A 30 -26.28 -9.92 2.18
N LEU A 31 -25.53 -9.05 2.88
CA LEU A 31 -24.51 -9.48 3.84
C LEU A 31 -25.09 -10.33 5.00
N GLU A 32 -26.37 -10.10 5.33
CA GLU A 32 -27.09 -10.88 6.33
C GLU A 32 -27.36 -12.31 5.85
N GLU A 33 -27.83 -12.48 4.60
CA GLU A 33 -28.04 -13.80 3.99
C GLU A 33 -26.74 -14.60 3.86
N LEU A 34 -25.61 -13.90 3.76
CA LEU A 34 -24.26 -14.49 3.75
C LEU A 34 -23.75 -14.86 5.16
N GLY A 35 -24.50 -14.53 6.22
CA GLY A 35 -24.14 -14.88 7.59
C GLY A 35 -22.90 -14.16 8.13
N ILE A 36 -22.57 -12.99 7.58
CA ILE A 36 -21.36 -12.25 7.95
C ILE A 36 -21.45 -11.82 9.43
N CYS A 37 -20.35 -12.06 10.14
CA CYS A 37 -20.19 -11.68 11.55
C CYS A 37 -19.01 -10.73 11.74
N ASP A 38 -19.00 -10.00 12.86
CA ASP A 38 -17.89 -9.14 13.24
C ASP A 38 -16.55 -9.90 13.22
N GLY A 39 -15.53 -9.28 12.63
CA GLY A 39 -14.20 -9.84 12.49
C GLY A 39 -13.97 -10.65 11.21
N MET A 40 -14.99 -10.92 10.41
CA MET A 40 -14.83 -11.45 9.05
C MET A 40 -14.31 -10.37 8.09
N GLN A 41 -13.69 -10.81 7.00
CA GLN A 41 -13.05 -9.93 6.02
C GLN A 41 -13.57 -10.24 4.61
N ILE A 42 -13.86 -9.18 3.85
CA ILE A 42 -14.15 -9.30 2.42
C ILE A 42 -12.86 -9.05 1.65
N TYR A 43 -12.33 -10.11 1.04
CA TYR A 43 -11.20 -10.04 0.13
C TYR A 43 -11.71 -9.72 -1.28
N VAL A 44 -11.07 -8.75 -1.92
CA VAL A 44 -11.37 -8.38 -3.31
C VAL A 44 -10.10 -8.57 -4.13
N SER A 45 -10.18 -9.39 -5.17
CA SER A 45 -9.08 -9.63 -6.10
C SER A 45 -9.44 -9.19 -7.52
N ASP A 46 -8.45 -8.68 -8.23
CA ASP A 46 -8.57 -8.30 -9.64
C ASP A 46 -8.23 -9.46 -10.55
N SER A 47 -9.20 -9.87 -11.36
CA SER A 47 -9.02 -10.93 -12.34
C SER A 47 -8.55 -10.44 -13.71
N SER A 48 -8.54 -9.11 -13.95
CA SER A 48 -8.04 -8.54 -15.21
C SER A 48 -6.52 -8.50 -15.29
N GLY A 49 -5.86 -8.32 -14.13
CA GLY A 49 -4.42 -8.10 -14.05
C GLY A 49 -3.99 -6.69 -14.48
N GLU A 50 -4.92 -5.80 -14.82
CA GLU A 50 -4.62 -4.44 -15.30
C GLU A 50 -3.99 -3.56 -14.20
N ILE A 51 -4.26 -3.85 -12.94
CA ILE A 51 -3.65 -3.15 -11.81
C ILE A 51 -2.22 -3.60 -11.55
N ALA A 52 -1.83 -4.82 -11.92
CA ALA A 52 -0.52 -5.37 -11.58
C ALA A 52 0.67 -4.49 -12.03
N PRO A 53 0.69 -3.91 -13.24
CA PRO A 53 1.73 -2.96 -13.66
C PRO A 53 1.79 -1.70 -12.79
N THR A 54 0.65 -1.21 -12.28
CA THR A 54 0.60 0.01 -11.45
C THR A 54 1.10 -0.22 -10.03
N LEU A 55 0.95 -1.45 -9.51
CA LEU A 55 1.49 -1.85 -8.21
C LEU A 55 2.96 -2.26 -8.28
N ASN A 56 3.49 -2.47 -9.50
CA ASN A 56 4.86 -2.89 -9.70
C ASN A 56 5.83 -1.70 -9.62
N ASP A 57 6.33 -1.44 -8.42
CA ASP A 57 7.32 -0.39 -8.16
C ASP A 57 8.73 -0.74 -8.66
N THR A 58 8.97 -1.99 -9.08
CA THR A 58 10.28 -2.45 -9.58
C THR A 58 10.61 -1.90 -10.97
N MET A 59 9.61 -1.47 -11.73
CA MET A 59 9.80 -0.83 -13.04
C MET A 59 10.07 0.67 -12.96
N ILE A 60 10.01 1.26 -11.76
CA ILE A 60 10.24 2.69 -11.56
C ILE A 60 11.75 2.92 -11.40
N GLU A 61 12.32 3.69 -12.32
CA GLU A 61 13.69 4.18 -12.20
C GLU A 61 13.79 5.06 -10.95
N LYS A 62 14.45 4.54 -9.92
CA LYS A 62 14.71 5.30 -8.69
C LYS A 62 15.80 6.31 -8.98
N TYR A 63 15.57 7.55 -8.59
CA TYR A 63 16.59 8.58 -8.67
C TYR A 63 17.66 8.31 -7.61
N ASP A 64 18.80 7.81 -8.05
CA ASP A 64 20.00 7.65 -7.21
C ASP A 64 20.94 8.84 -7.39
N ILE A 65 21.52 9.29 -6.28
CA ILE A 65 22.50 10.37 -6.23
C ILE A 65 23.58 9.98 -5.23
N THR A 66 24.85 10.23 -5.57
CA THR A 66 25.95 9.94 -4.64
C THR A 66 25.91 10.89 -3.44
N ASP A 67 26.56 10.50 -2.35
CA ASP A 67 26.73 11.38 -1.19
C ASP A 67 27.44 12.69 -1.58
N GLU A 68 28.45 12.64 -2.46
CA GLU A 68 29.14 13.87 -2.90
C GLU A 68 28.21 14.78 -3.71
N GLN A 69 27.42 14.23 -4.62
CA GLN A 69 26.47 14.99 -5.42
C GLN A 69 25.35 15.57 -4.56
N TYR A 70 24.89 14.85 -3.53
CA TYR A 70 23.89 15.35 -2.59
C TYR A 70 24.45 16.48 -1.71
N GLU A 71 25.74 16.42 -1.34
CA GLU A 71 26.41 17.46 -0.56
C GLU A 71 26.50 18.80 -1.31
N GLN A 72 26.60 18.77 -2.64
CA GLN A 72 26.61 19.97 -3.48
C GLN A 72 25.26 20.71 -3.51
N ARG A 73 24.17 20.08 -3.04
CA ARG A 73 22.84 20.70 -2.99
C ARG A 73 22.70 21.61 -1.77
N SER A 74 23.05 22.88 -1.93
CA SER A 74 23.04 23.89 -0.85
C SER A 74 21.68 24.09 -0.19
N GLU A 75 20.60 23.88 -0.93
CA GLU A 75 19.21 24.02 -0.45
C GLU A 75 18.58 22.71 0.03
N SER A 76 19.37 21.63 0.12
CA SER A 76 18.88 20.37 0.67
C SER A 76 18.61 20.48 2.18
N ILE A 77 17.68 19.65 2.68
CA ILE A 77 17.41 19.53 4.11
C ILE A 77 18.69 19.15 4.88
N ARG A 78 19.56 18.31 4.32
CA ARG A 78 20.85 17.93 4.93
C ARG A 78 21.79 19.14 5.05
N ALA A 79 21.92 19.95 3.99
CA ALA A 79 22.71 21.18 4.04
C ALA A 79 22.13 22.19 5.04
N TRP A 80 20.80 22.33 5.10
CA TRP A 80 20.13 23.13 6.12
C TRP A 80 20.43 22.63 7.55
N LYS A 81 20.29 21.31 7.80
CA LYS A 81 20.59 20.69 9.11
C LYS A 81 22.05 20.88 9.54
N LYS A 82 23.00 20.75 8.61
CA LYS A 82 24.43 21.02 8.84
C LYS A 82 24.69 22.47 9.22
N ARG A 83 24.10 23.43 8.48
CA ARG A 83 24.22 24.87 8.77
C ARG A 83 23.67 25.24 10.15
N HIS A 84 22.59 24.61 10.56
CA HIS A 84 21.87 24.95 11.79
C HIS A 84 22.21 24.02 12.97
N GLY A 85 23.13 23.07 12.80
CA GLY A 85 23.58 22.16 13.87
C GLY A 85 22.50 21.22 14.41
N VAL A 86 21.43 20.98 13.65
CA VAL A 86 20.24 20.21 14.11
C VAL A 86 20.52 18.71 14.23
N ASP A 87 21.58 18.21 13.57
CA ASP A 87 22.02 16.80 13.67
C ASP A 87 22.85 16.49 14.94
N LYS A 88 23.15 17.48 15.79
CA LYS A 88 23.82 17.21 17.07
C LYS A 88 22.81 16.63 18.05
N LYS A 89 22.72 15.30 18.10
CA LYS A 89 22.20 14.61 19.29
C LYS A 89 22.89 15.22 20.52
N ILE A 90 22.07 15.71 21.44
CA ILE A 90 22.44 16.03 22.81
C ILE A 90 23.11 14.77 23.36
N VAL A 91 24.44 14.80 23.49
CA VAL A 91 25.17 13.81 24.27
C VAL A 91 25.16 14.34 25.70
N ASN A 92 24.13 13.95 26.46
CA ASN A 92 24.18 14.03 27.91
C ASN A 92 24.84 12.74 28.41
N LEU A 93 26.09 12.84 28.86
CA LEU A 93 26.71 12.01 29.89
C LEU A 93 27.68 12.90 30.68
#